data_AF-A0ABD2MPL6-F1
#
_entry.id   AF-A0ABD2MPL6-F1
#
_cell.length_a   1.000
_cell.length_b   1.000
_cell.length_c   1.000
_cell.angle_alpha   90.00
_cell.angle_beta   90.00
_cell.angle_gamma   90.00
#
_symmetry.space_group_name_H-M   'P 1'
#
loop_
_entity.id
_entity.type
_entity.pdbx_description
1 polymer ?
#
loop_
_entity_poly.entity_id
_entity_poly.type
_entity_poly.pdbx_seq_one_letter_code
_entity_poly.pdbx_strand_id
1 'polypeptide(L)'
;MQKQAFSLKALWSYVNDICNNNNSKSQTAVQQLEKNGHRLERKKEIAQAFNDYFSGVGQEYADKIEQPDEYKENDCFLDDTIFPHPTNEMEVKRNIGEFKERKSVG
;
A
#
# COMPACT_ATOMS: atom_id res chain seq x y z
N MET A 1 24.12 -24.51 30.35
CA MET A 1 23.10 -23.84 29.51
C MET A 1 23.79 -23.13 28.36
N GLN A 2 23.78 -23.70 27.16
CA GLN A 2 24.34 -23.04 25.97
C GLN A 2 23.32 -22.04 25.43
N LYS A 3 23.71 -20.75 25.33
CA LYS A 3 22.91 -19.73 24.67
C LYS A 3 23.02 -19.96 23.16
N GLN A 4 21.96 -20.46 22.53
CA GLN A 4 21.88 -20.46 21.07
C GLN A 4 21.77 -19.00 20.61
N ALA A 5 22.79 -18.53 19.87
CA ALA A 5 22.69 -17.28 19.15
C ALA A 5 21.73 -17.47 17.97
N PHE A 6 20.52 -16.91 18.08
CA PHE A 6 19.57 -16.90 16.98
C PHE A 6 20.14 -16.03 15.85
N SER A 7 20.53 -16.67 14.74
CA SER A 7 20.95 -15.93 13.55
C SER A 7 19.74 -15.25 12.91
N LEU A 8 19.92 -14.04 12.37
CA LEU A 8 18.88 -13.32 11.65
C LEU A 8 18.27 -14.18 10.52
N LYS A 9 19.10 -15.03 9.90
CA LYS A 9 18.68 -15.99 8.87
C LYS A 9 17.71 -17.05 9.43
N ALA A 10 17.95 -17.53 10.65
CA ALA A 10 17.04 -18.46 11.32
C ALA A 10 15.70 -17.79 11.65
N LEU A 11 15.72 -16.53 12.11
CA LEU A 11 14.50 -15.77 12.39
C LEU A 11 13.64 -15.59 11.14
N TRP A 12 14.24 -15.18 10.02
CA TRP A 12 13.53 -15.06 8.75
C TRP A 12 13.00 -16.39 8.21
N SER A 13 13.71 -17.49 8.46
CA SER A 13 13.21 -18.83 8.14
C SER A 13 11.93 -19.13 8.91
N TYR A 14 11.90 -18.90 10.22
CA TYR A 14 10.70 -19.13 11.04
C TYR A 14 9.54 -18.22 10.64
N VAL A 15 9.80 -16.96 10.32
CA VAL A 15 8.77 -16.04 9.81
C VAL A 15 8.19 -16.58 8.50
N ASN A 16 9.04 -17.04 7.58
CA ASN A 16 8.58 -17.65 6.33
C ASN A 16 7.80 -18.94 6.55
N ASP A 17 8.20 -19.78 7.51
CA ASP A 17 7.48 -21.02 7.81
C ASP A 17 6.10 -20.76 8.42
N ILE A 18 5.97 -19.75 9.30
CA ILE A 18 4.70 -19.35 9.91
C ILE A 18 3.79 -18.67 8.90
N CYS A 19 4.32 -17.72 8.12
CA CYS A 19 3.54 -16.95 7.16
C CYS A 19 3.21 -17.74 5.89
N ASN A 20 4.01 -18.76 5.55
CA ASN A 20 3.92 -19.49 4.30
C ASN A 20 3.78 -21.00 4.51
N ASN A 21 2.82 -21.39 5.37
CA ASN A 21 2.46 -22.79 5.67
C ASN A 21 1.99 -23.62 4.43
N ASN A 22 2.03 -23.04 3.23
CA ASN A 22 1.63 -23.63 1.95
C ASN A 22 2.81 -23.77 0.96
N ASN A 23 4.05 -23.89 1.44
CA ASN A 23 5.26 -24.06 0.61
C ASN A 23 5.29 -25.33 -0.28
N SER A 24 4.25 -26.18 -0.24
CA SER A 24 4.06 -27.30 -1.16
C SER A 24 3.22 -26.96 -2.39
N LYS A 25 2.83 -25.70 -2.60
CA LYS A 25 2.21 -25.28 -3.87
C LYS A 25 3.22 -25.48 -5.00
N SER A 26 3.08 -26.59 -5.72
CA SER A 26 3.68 -26.84 -7.03
C SER A 26 3.71 -25.53 -7.80
N GLN A 27 4.92 -25.00 -8.05
CA GLN A 27 5.09 -23.85 -8.94
C GLN A 27 4.54 -24.27 -10.29
N THR A 28 3.31 -23.84 -10.58
CA THR A 28 2.67 -24.14 -11.85
C THR A 28 3.34 -23.25 -12.88
N ALA A 29 4.34 -23.79 -13.55
CA ALA A 29 5.03 -23.10 -14.62
C ALA A 29 4.09 -23.00 -15.82
N VAL A 30 3.99 -21.80 -16.40
CA VAL A 30 3.28 -21.60 -17.67
C VAL A 30 4.01 -22.39 -18.76
N GLN A 31 3.35 -23.43 -19.27
CA GLN A 31 3.91 -24.30 -20.32
C GLN A 31 3.74 -23.66 -21.71
N GLN A 32 2.68 -22.87 -21.90
CA GLN A 32 2.29 -22.33 -23.20
C GLN A 32 1.59 -20.98 -23.02
N LEU A 33 1.77 -20.08 -23.99
CA LEU A 33 1.19 -18.75 -24.02
C LEU A 33 0.64 -18.47 -25.42
N GLU A 34 -0.57 -17.93 -25.53
CA GLU A 34 -1.11 -17.47 -26.81
C GLU A 34 -0.91 -15.95 -26.93
N LYS A 35 -0.26 -15.50 -28.00
CA LYS A 35 -0.01 -14.08 -28.29
C LYS A 35 -0.36 -13.83 -29.76
N ASN A 36 -1.33 -12.93 -30.01
CA ASN A 36 -1.77 -12.54 -31.35
C ASN A 36 -2.17 -13.73 -32.26
N GLY A 37 -2.84 -14.74 -31.70
CA GLY A 37 -3.23 -15.95 -32.43
C GLY A 37 -2.11 -16.96 -32.70
N HIS A 38 -0.90 -16.71 -32.18
CA HIS A 38 0.22 -17.65 -32.23
C HIS A 38 0.49 -18.26 -30.85
N ARG A 39 0.68 -19.59 -30.83
CA ARG A 39 1.00 -20.34 -29.61
C ARG A 39 2.51 -20.41 -29.41
N LEU A 40 2.98 -19.87 -28.29
CA LEU A 40 4.37 -19.91 -27.84
C LEU A 40 4.51 -21.04 -26.81
N GLU A 41 5.44 -21.96 -27.05
CA GLU A 41 5.71 -23.10 -26.16
C GLU A 41 7.15 -23.10 -25.63
N ARG A 42 8.04 -22.32 -26.25
CA ARG A 42 9.43 -22.24 -25.82
C ARG A 42 9.56 -21.28 -24.64
N LYS A 43 10.16 -21.77 -23.55
CA LYS A 43 10.38 -21.01 -22.31
C LYS A 43 11.01 -19.64 -22.52
N LYS A 44 11.98 -19.52 -23.44
CA LYS A 44 12.62 -18.23 -23.77
C LYS A 44 11.64 -17.25 -24.42
N GLU A 45 10.81 -17.71 -25.35
CA GLU A 45 9.82 -16.90 -26.04
C GLU A 45 8.70 -16.46 -25.09
N ILE A 46 8.27 -17.35 -24.19
CA ILE A 46 7.31 -17.04 -23.12
C ILE A 46 7.89 -15.97 -22.18
N ALA A 47 9.14 -16.14 -21.72
CA ALA A 47 9.80 -15.17 -20.85
C ALA A 47 9.95 -13.80 -21.51
N GLN A 48 10.33 -13.77 -22.79
CA GLN A 48 10.42 -12.54 -23.56
C GLN A 48 9.03 -11.88 -23.69
N ALA A 49 7.99 -12.64 -24.04
CA ALA A 49 6.64 -12.12 -24.16
C ALA A 49 6.11 -11.51 -22.85
N PHE A 50 6.41 -12.13 -21.71
CA PHE A 50 6.11 -11.55 -20.39
C PHE A 50 6.90 -10.27 -20.13
N ASN A 51 8.19 -10.27 -20.45
CA ASN A 51 9.03 -9.10 -20.26
C ASN A 51 8.55 -7.91 -21.11
N ASP A 52 8.22 -8.16 -22.37
CA ASP A 52 7.68 -7.14 -23.28
C ASP A 52 6.38 -6.55 -22.72
N TYR A 53 5.47 -7.42 -22.25
CA TYR A 53 4.18 -7.00 -21.69
C TYR A 53 4.37 -6.16 -20.42
N PHE A 54 5.06 -6.69 -19.41
CA PHE A 54 5.18 -6.04 -18.12
C PHE A 54 6.10 -4.81 -18.13
N SER A 55 7.04 -4.73 -19.07
CA SER A 55 7.85 -3.53 -19.25
C SER A 55 7.06 -2.38 -19.88
N GLY A 56 6.10 -2.67 -20.77
CA GLY A 56 5.27 -1.66 -21.43
C GLY A 56 4.01 -1.27 -20.67
N VAL A 57 3.48 -2.17 -19.84
CA VAL A 57 2.16 -2.00 -19.20
C VAL A 57 2.05 -0.73 -18.35
N GLY A 58 3.13 -0.35 -17.66
CA GLY A 58 3.15 0.86 -16.83
C GLY A 58 2.97 2.12 -17.66
N GLN A 59 3.61 2.19 -18.82
CA GLN A 59 3.49 3.31 -19.74
C GLN A 59 2.11 3.34 -20.41
N GLU A 60 1.58 2.19 -20.85
CA GLU A 60 0.23 2.11 -21.42
C GLU A 60 -0.86 2.59 -20.45
N TYR A 61 -0.67 2.37 -19.14
CA TYR A 61 -1.58 2.90 -18.14
C TYR A 61 -1.33 4.37 -17.83
N ALA A 62 -0.07 4.80 -17.77
CA ALA A 62 0.27 6.20 -17.55
C ALA A 62 -0.31 7.10 -18.65
N ASP A 63 -0.24 6.67 -19.91
CA ASP A 63 -0.79 7.40 -21.06
C ASP A 63 -2.32 7.55 -21.02
N LYS A 64 -3.01 6.68 -20.26
CA LYS A 64 -4.48 6.75 -20.05
C LYS A 64 -4.88 7.60 -18.86
N ILE A 65 -3.93 8.00 -18.02
CA ILE A 65 -4.21 8.94 -16.93
C ILE A 65 -4.34 10.31 -17.59
N GLU A 66 -5.58 10.80 -17.71
CA GLU A 66 -5.83 12.19 -18.05
C GLU A 66 -5.02 13.04 -17.08
N GLN A 67 -4.11 13.87 -17.60
CA GLN A 67 -3.44 14.84 -16.75
C GLN A 67 -4.55 15.71 -16.17
N PRO A 68 -4.66 15.82 -14.84
CA PRO A 68 -5.63 16.73 -14.27
C PRO A 68 -5.34 18.10 -14.87
N ASP A 69 -6.38 18.75 -15.40
CA ASP A 69 -6.31 20.16 -15.75
C ASP A 69 -5.55 20.87 -14.61
N GLU A 70 -4.56 21.71 -14.96
CA GLU A 70 -3.76 22.49 -14.02
C GLU A 70 -4.59 22.79 -12.79
N TYR A 71 -4.12 22.36 -11.61
CA TYR A 71 -4.80 22.61 -10.34
C TYR A 71 -5.15 24.10 -10.28
N LYS A 72 -6.39 24.44 -10.63
CA LYS A 72 -6.95 25.75 -10.41
C LYS A 72 -7.29 25.72 -8.94
N GLU A 73 -6.48 26.41 -8.15
CA GLU A 73 -6.85 26.79 -6.79
C GLU A 73 -8.17 27.54 -6.92
N ASN A 74 -9.27 26.80 -6.77
CA ASN A 74 -10.57 27.43 -6.66
C ASN A 74 -10.53 28.05 -5.27
N ASP A 75 -10.42 29.38 -5.20
CA ASP A 75 -10.70 30.19 -4.02
C ASP A 75 -12.20 30.10 -3.62
N CYS A 76 -12.79 28.91 -3.69
CA CYS A 76 -14.08 28.61 -3.10
C CYS A 76 -13.84 28.26 -1.64
N PHE A 77 -13.70 29.30 -0.82
CA PHE A 77 -13.99 29.18 0.60
C PHE A 77 -15.43 28.68 0.71
N LEU A 78 -15.62 27.44 1.19
CA LEU A 78 -16.94 26.96 1.55
C LEU A 78 -17.36 27.78 2.79
N ASP A 79 -18.29 28.71 2.61
CA ASP A 79 -18.78 29.59 3.69
C ASP A 79 -19.26 28.80 4.94
N ASP A 80 -19.63 27.52 4.75
CA ASP A 80 -20.09 26.61 5.80
C ASP A 80 -19.00 25.69 6.38
N THR A 81 -17.72 25.87 6.04
CA THR A 81 -16.63 25.06 6.64
C THR A 81 -15.97 25.77 7.81
N ILE A 82 -16.02 25.13 8.99
CA ILE A 82 -15.22 25.53 10.15
C ILE A 82 -13.80 25.00 9.94
N PHE A 83 -12.89 25.90 9.61
CA PHE A 83 -11.46 25.62 9.73
C PHE A 83 -11.07 25.65 11.21
N PRO A 84 -10.55 24.54 11.78
CA PRO A 84 -10.07 24.54 13.14
C PRO A 84 -8.89 25.51 13.23
N HIS A 85 -9.09 26.63 13.91
CA HIS A 85 -8.01 27.54 14.23
C HIS A 85 -7.06 26.85 15.22
N PRO A 86 -5.74 27.09 15.14
CA PRO A 86 -4.81 26.55 16.10
C PRO A 86 -5.21 27.00 17.50
N THR A 87 -5.54 26.03 18.35
CA THR A 87 -5.98 26.27 19.73
C THR A 87 -4.85 26.89 20.54
N ASN A 88 -5.17 27.86 21.41
CA ASN A 88 -4.18 28.45 22.32
C ASN A 88 -4.13 27.70 23.66
N GLU A 89 -2.99 27.79 24.36
CA GLU A 89 -2.79 27.09 25.64
C GLU A 89 -3.81 27.53 26.72
N MET A 90 -4.24 28.79 26.71
CA MET A 90 -5.21 29.30 27.67
C MET A 90 -6.60 28.70 27.46
N GLU A 91 -7.00 28.48 26.21
CA GLU A 91 -8.27 27.89 25.81
C GLU A 91 -8.35 26.42 26.23
N VAL A 92 -7.24 25.68 26.03
CA VAL A 92 -7.13 24.30 26.54
C VAL A 92 -7.27 24.26 28.07
N LYS A 93 -6.56 25.15 28.79
CA LYS A 93 -6.62 25.21 30.26
C LYS A 93 -8.02 25.58 30.77
N ARG A 94 -8.70 26.54 30.11
CA ARG A 94 -10.07 26.94 30.44
C ARG A 94 -11.03 25.76 30.30
N ASN A 95 -11.01 25.08 29.15
CA ASN A 95 -11.91 23.96 28.89
C ASN A 95 -11.67 22.80 29.88
N ILE A 96 -10.40 22.49 30.21
CA ILE A 96 -10.08 21.47 31.23
C ILE A 96 -10.62 21.86 32.61
N GLY A 97 -10.57 23.14 32.99
CA GLY A 97 -11.16 23.64 34.23
C GLY A 97 -12.67 23.41 34.29
N GLU A 98 -13.38 23.78 33.23
CA GLU A 98 -14.83 23.61 33.14
C GLU A 98 -15.28 22.15 33.24
N PHE A 99 -14.53 21.21 32.67
CA PHE A 99 -14.84 19.78 32.78
C PHE A 99 -14.59 19.21 34.18
N LYS A 100 -13.68 19.79 34.97
CA LYS A 100 -13.43 19.34 36.35
C LYS A 100 -14.47 19.84 37.34
N GLU A 101 -15.09 21.00 37.07
CA GLU A 101 -16.11 21.58 37.95
C GLU A 101 -17.49 20.93 37.76
N ARG A 102 -17.73 20.30 36.62
CA ARG A 102 -18.93 19.49 36.39
C ARG A 102 -18.81 18.17 37.15
N LYS A 103 -19.30 18.14 38.40
CA LYS A 103 -19.58 16.89 39.10
C LYS A 103 -20.54 16.06 38.26
N SER A 104 -20.21 14.79 38.04
CA SER A 104 -21.14 13.81 37.46
C SER A 104 -22.43 13.80 38.27
N VAL A 105 -23.57 13.96 37.60
CA VAL A 105 -24.87 13.61 38.17
C VAL A 105 -24.87 12.10 38.41
N GLY A 106 -24.63 11.72 39.66
CA GLY A 106 -24.87 10.38 40.19
C GLY A 106 -26.21 10.33 40.89
#